data_AF-V5RIM0-F1
#
_entry.id   AF-V5RIM0-F1
#
_cell.length_a   1.000
_cell.length_b   1.000
_cell.length_c   1.000
_cell.angle_alpha   90.00
_cell.angle_beta   90.00
_cell.angle_gamma   90.00
#
_symmetry.space_group_name_H-M   'P 1'
#
loop_
_entity.id
_entity.type
_entity.pdbx_description
1 polymer ?
#
loop_
_entity_poly.entity_id
_entity_poly.type
_entity_poly.pdbx_seq_one_letter_code
_entity_poly.pdbx_strand_id
1 'polypeptide(L)'
;MKNFSILNEFTNNVSSQWFKNFFTTKMDELKVGFFDVGTDEDADFTPNLATLNKIFTNLKKDVKIIETLEEVNSFIDKMILKTADGKEDVRGNTLQNELIEAFKTNASDINEKVTEVIVKMQLGSISKSTQKALKVIEVLKNKLGKDTIFEEIEREDIEYILDSELKTSIDKLLHWSTIHPTHAENYKEELDILQNHNNEIKDRNEAATIIAHYFGTIIGNEIDQFDIEELNTGVIDKRSKVVIFNQGISICDEICAKIDLIVDVYSTLDQH
;
A
#
# COMPACT_ATOMS: atom_id res chain seq x y z
N MET A 1 26.75 13.86 6.92
CA MET A 1 26.21 14.37 5.65
C MET A 1 26.61 13.37 4.57
N LYS A 2 25.64 12.75 3.89
CA LYS A 2 25.91 11.75 2.84
C LYS A 2 25.92 12.45 1.48
N ASN A 3 27.06 12.86 0.95
CA ASN A 3 27.07 13.35 -0.44
C ASN A 3 26.81 12.17 -1.37
N PHE A 4 25.74 12.23 -2.17
CA PHE A 4 25.45 11.23 -3.18
C PHE A 4 26.31 11.52 -4.41
N SER A 5 27.11 10.55 -4.85
CA SER A 5 27.93 10.70 -6.04
C SER A 5 27.11 10.52 -7.32
N ILE A 6 26.18 9.56 -7.31
CA ILE A 6 25.34 9.20 -8.44
C ILE A 6 23.88 8.97 -8.02
N LEU A 7 22.96 9.08 -8.98
CA LEU A 7 21.52 8.90 -8.77
C LEU A 7 21.16 7.56 -8.09
N ASN A 8 21.89 6.48 -8.39
CA ASN A 8 21.64 5.18 -7.76
C ASN A 8 21.84 5.20 -6.24
N GLU A 9 22.82 5.96 -5.73
CA GLU A 9 23.06 6.08 -4.28
C GLU A 9 21.94 6.86 -3.60
N PHE A 10 21.52 7.97 -4.21
CA PHE A 10 20.37 8.76 -3.76
C PHE A 10 19.11 7.91 -3.70
N THR A 11 18.76 7.25 -4.81
CA THR A 11 17.53 6.45 -4.91
C THR A 11 17.54 5.22 -4.00
N ASN A 12 18.69 4.57 -3.78
CA ASN A 12 18.81 3.50 -2.79
C ASN A 12 18.61 4.01 -1.35
N ASN A 13 19.19 5.17 -1.02
CA ASN A 13 19.03 5.76 0.30
C ASN A 13 17.56 6.13 0.56
N VAL A 14 16.95 6.92 -0.33
CA VAL A 14 15.55 7.35 -0.16
C VAL A 14 14.62 6.15 -0.12
N SER A 15 14.71 5.23 -1.08
CA SER A 15 13.79 4.08 -1.15
C SER A 15 13.89 3.17 0.07
N SER A 16 15.10 2.89 0.56
CA SER A 16 15.29 2.02 1.73
C SER A 16 14.84 2.69 3.03
N GLN A 17 15.11 3.99 3.19
CA GLN A 17 14.66 4.75 4.37
C GLN A 17 13.14 4.88 4.39
N TRP A 18 12.56 5.33 3.29
CA TRP A 18 11.12 5.43 3.14
C TRP A 18 10.45 4.08 3.38
N PHE A 19 10.93 3.01 2.72
CA PHE A 19 10.36 1.67 2.89
C PHE A 19 10.37 1.21 4.36
N LYS A 20 11.49 1.40 5.06
CA LYS A 20 11.59 1.03 6.49
C LYS A 20 10.56 1.76 7.33
N ASN A 21 10.43 3.06 7.13
CA ASN A 21 9.52 3.90 7.87
C ASN A 21 8.06 3.53 7.54
N PHE A 22 7.71 3.59 6.25
CA PHE A 22 6.37 3.28 5.75
C PHE A 22 5.90 1.89 6.18
N PHE A 23 6.72 0.86 5.93
CA PHE A 23 6.35 -0.52 6.26
C PHE A 23 6.23 -0.72 7.77
N THR A 24 7.14 -0.15 8.57
CA THR A 24 7.05 -0.28 10.04
C THR A 24 5.82 0.42 10.59
N THR A 25 5.47 1.61 10.09
CA THR A 25 4.25 2.34 10.47
C THR A 25 3.00 1.54 10.12
N LYS A 26 2.90 1.02 8.89
CA LYS A 26 1.76 0.19 8.47
C LYS A 26 1.64 -1.10 9.28
N MET A 27 2.77 -1.67 9.70
CA MET A 27 2.81 -2.82 10.59
C MET A 27 2.32 -2.49 12.00
N ASP A 28 2.65 -1.32 12.52
CA ASP A 28 2.17 -0.87 13.82
C ASP A 28 0.68 -0.53 13.78
N GLU A 29 0.20 0.12 12.73
CA GLU A 29 -1.24 0.34 12.48
C GLU A 29 -2.01 -0.99 12.42
N LEU A 30 -1.52 -1.96 11.64
CA LEU A 30 -2.13 -3.29 11.55
C LEU A 30 -2.16 -3.98 12.93
N LYS A 31 -1.06 -3.89 13.68
CA LYS A 31 -0.95 -4.45 15.02
C LYS A 31 -1.98 -3.84 15.97
N VAL A 32 -2.13 -2.51 15.97
CA VAL A 32 -3.14 -1.81 16.78
C VAL A 32 -4.55 -2.24 16.38
N GLY A 33 -4.86 -2.30 15.08
CA GLY A 33 -6.17 -2.77 14.60
C GLY A 33 -6.55 -4.17 15.11
N PHE A 34 -5.60 -5.10 15.21
CA PHE A 34 -5.86 -6.42 15.81
C PHE A 34 -6.09 -6.38 17.33
N PHE A 35 -5.48 -5.44 18.06
CA PHE A 35 -5.71 -5.31 19.50
C PHE A 35 -7.06 -4.65 19.81
N ASP A 36 -7.49 -3.71 18.97
CA ASP A 36 -8.77 -3.02 19.17
C ASP A 36 -9.95 -3.98 18.95
N VAL A 37 -9.85 -4.90 17.97
CA VAL A 37 -10.87 -5.94 17.72
C VAL A 37 -10.91 -7.00 18.83
N GLY A 38 -9.79 -7.22 19.53
CA GLY A 38 -9.69 -8.23 20.59
C GLY A 38 -10.41 -7.89 21.91
N THR A 39 -11.08 -6.73 21.98
CA THR A 39 -11.81 -6.28 23.19
C THR A 39 -13.32 -6.46 23.11
N ASP A 40 -13.87 -6.85 21.95
CA ASP A 40 -15.29 -7.16 21.80
C ASP A 40 -15.57 -8.62 22.23
N GLU A 41 -16.34 -8.81 23.30
CA GLU A 41 -16.69 -10.14 23.84
C GLU A 41 -17.57 -10.98 22.88
N ASP A 42 -18.14 -10.35 21.84
CA ASP A 42 -19.01 -10.98 20.82
C ASP A 42 -18.32 -11.22 19.45
N ALA A 43 -17.00 -11.05 19.35
CA ALA A 43 -16.28 -11.28 18.09
C ALA A 43 -16.12 -12.80 17.80
N ASP A 44 -16.61 -13.26 16.63
CA ASP A 44 -16.48 -14.65 16.14
C ASP A 44 -15.01 -15.12 15.94
N PHE A 45 -14.03 -14.23 16.08
CA PHE A 45 -12.61 -14.52 15.98
C PHE A 45 -11.78 -13.70 16.98
N THR A 46 -10.90 -14.37 17.73
CA THR A 46 -9.89 -13.73 18.59
C THR A 46 -8.49 -13.98 18.04
N PRO A 47 -7.72 -12.94 17.65
CA PRO A 47 -6.36 -13.09 17.14
C PRO A 47 -5.42 -13.74 18.17
N ASN A 48 -4.54 -14.64 17.72
CA ASN A 48 -3.47 -15.18 18.57
C ASN A 48 -2.34 -14.15 18.73
N LEU A 49 -2.33 -13.46 19.87
CA LEU A 49 -1.37 -12.39 20.16
C LEU A 49 0.09 -12.84 20.20
N ALA A 50 0.37 -14.08 20.59
CA ALA A 50 1.74 -14.60 20.63
C ALA A 50 2.29 -14.78 19.22
N THR A 51 1.49 -15.39 18.34
CA THR A 51 1.81 -15.57 16.91
C THR A 51 1.97 -14.23 16.21
N LEU A 52 1.02 -13.32 16.45
CA LEU A 52 1.04 -11.97 15.92
C LEU A 52 2.34 -11.23 16.30
N ASN A 53 2.69 -11.21 17.59
CA ASN A 53 3.93 -10.57 18.06
C ASN A 53 5.19 -11.20 17.47
N LYS A 54 5.22 -12.53 17.29
CA LYS A 54 6.34 -13.24 16.65
C LYS A 54 6.52 -12.82 15.19
N ILE A 55 5.43 -12.78 14.40
CA ILE A 55 5.46 -12.36 13.00
C ILE A 55 5.96 -10.92 12.89
N PHE A 56 5.34 -9.99 13.63
CA PHE A 56 5.73 -8.57 13.61
C PHE A 56 7.19 -8.36 14.00
N THR A 57 7.69 -9.07 15.01
CA THR A 57 9.08 -8.95 15.48
C THR A 57 10.07 -9.43 14.42
N ASN A 58 9.78 -10.54 13.73
CA ASN A 58 10.66 -11.05 12.69
C ASN A 58 10.69 -10.11 11.47
N LEU A 59 9.52 -9.64 11.03
CA LEU A 59 9.44 -8.73 9.89
C LEU A 59 10.15 -7.41 10.16
N LYS A 60 10.02 -6.83 11.36
CA LYS A 60 10.77 -5.61 11.73
C LYS A 60 12.29 -5.82 11.69
N LYS A 61 12.78 -7.02 12.04
CA LYS A 61 14.22 -7.35 11.92
C LYS A 61 14.66 -7.42 10.46
N ASP A 62 13.89 -8.11 9.63
CA ASP A 62 14.17 -8.27 8.20
C ASP A 62 14.15 -6.92 7.47
N VAL A 63 13.18 -6.05 7.79
CA VAL A 63 13.07 -4.71 7.21
C VAL A 63 14.25 -3.82 7.61
N LYS A 64 14.75 -3.93 8.85
CA LYS A 64 15.82 -3.07 9.37
C LYS A 64 17.13 -3.20 8.59
N ILE A 65 17.42 -4.39 8.05
CA ILE A 65 18.69 -4.71 7.36
C ILE A 65 18.70 -4.35 5.86
N ILE A 66 17.58 -3.93 5.29
CA ILE A 66 17.48 -3.59 3.86
C ILE A 66 18.18 -2.25 3.58
N GLU A 67 19.08 -2.16 2.60
CA GLU A 67 19.85 -0.95 2.33
C GLU A 67 19.65 -0.43 0.90
N THR A 68 19.13 -1.26 0.00
CA THR A 68 19.02 -0.94 -1.43
C THR A 68 17.59 -1.13 -1.95
N LEU A 69 17.26 -0.44 -3.05
CA LEU A 69 15.98 -0.61 -3.73
C LEU A 69 15.78 -2.07 -4.21
N GLU A 70 16.85 -2.74 -4.62
CA GLU A 70 16.80 -4.14 -5.04
C GLU A 70 16.41 -5.08 -3.90
N GLU A 71 16.96 -4.85 -2.70
CA GLU A 71 16.59 -5.60 -1.49
C GLU A 71 15.14 -5.30 -1.06
N VAL A 72 14.69 -4.05 -1.19
CA VAL A 72 13.29 -3.68 -0.97
C VAL A 72 12.37 -4.48 -1.92
N ASN A 73 12.66 -4.44 -3.23
CA ASN A 73 11.88 -5.18 -4.22
C ASN A 73 11.90 -6.70 -3.96
N SER A 74 13.06 -7.24 -3.59
CA SER A 74 13.21 -8.65 -3.22
C SER A 74 12.41 -9.03 -1.97
N PHE A 75 12.28 -8.12 -1.01
CA PHE A 75 11.45 -8.32 0.17
C PHE A 75 9.95 -8.29 -0.21
N ILE A 76 9.53 -7.29 -0.97
CA ILE A 76 8.15 -7.14 -1.47
C ILE A 76 7.72 -8.39 -2.24
N ASP A 77 8.56 -8.89 -3.14
CA ASP A 77 8.26 -10.06 -3.97
C ASP A 77 8.06 -11.36 -3.17
N LYS A 78 8.65 -11.45 -1.97
CA LYS A 78 8.44 -12.58 -1.04
C LYS A 78 7.12 -12.47 -0.28
N MET A 79 6.62 -11.26 -0.08
CA MET A 79 5.40 -10.99 0.69
C MET A 79 4.15 -10.97 -0.21
N ILE A 80 4.31 -10.73 -1.51
CA ILE A 80 3.22 -10.85 -2.48
C ILE A 80 2.87 -12.33 -2.66
N LEU A 81 1.59 -12.64 -2.47
CA LEU A 81 1.05 -13.99 -2.67
C LEU A 81 1.11 -14.36 -4.14
N LYS A 82 1.64 -15.56 -4.42
CA LYS A 82 1.72 -16.12 -5.77
C LYS A 82 0.91 -17.41 -5.83
N THR A 83 0.22 -17.61 -6.94
CA THR A 83 -0.44 -18.88 -7.27
C THR A 83 0.61 -19.94 -7.64
N ALA A 84 0.18 -21.20 -7.76
CA ALA A 84 1.06 -22.32 -8.10
C ALA A 84 1.78 -22.18 -9.45
N ASP A 85 1.26 -21.36 -10.38
CA ASP A 85 1.92 -21.06 -11.66
C ASP A 85 2.89 -19.86 -11.57
N GLY A 86 3.14 -19.35 -10.36
CA GLY A 86 4.06 -18.25 -10.08
C GLY A 86 3.49 -16.86 -10.35
N LYS A 87 2.26 -16.74 -10.85
CA LYS A 87 1.60 -15.43 -11.03
C LYS A 87 1.06 -14.91 -9.72
N GLU A 88 1.02 -13.60 -9.59
CA GLU A 88 0.38 -12.92 -8.47
C GLU A 88 -1.05 -13.45 -8.25
N ASP A 89 -1.34 -13.88 -7.03
CA ASP A 89 -2.67 -14.33 -6.64
C ASP A 89 -3.54 -13.10 -6.32
N VAL A 90 -4.05 -12.49 -7.39
CA VAL A 90 -4.96 -11.35 -7.30
C VAL A 90 -6.32 -11.75 -6.69
N ARG A 91 -6.63 -13.05 -6.66
CA ARG A 91 -7.94 -13.58 -6.23
C ARG A 91 -7.95 -14.07 -4.78
N GLY A 92 -6.77 -14.21 -4.16
CA GLY A 92 -6.64 -14.76 -2.81
C GLY A 92 -6.97 -16.26 -2.72
N ASN A 93 -7.00 -16.97 -3.85
CA ASN A 93 -7.38 -18.38 -3.92
C ASN A 93 -6.44 -19.27 -3.09
N THR A 94 -5.15 -18.95 -3.08
CA THR A 94 -4.12 -19.68 -2.32
C THR A 94 -4.39 -19.54 -0.82
N LEU A 95 -4.66 -18.33 -0.33
CA LEU A 95 -4.95 -18.10 1.09
C LEU A 95 -6.33 -18.61 1.50
N GLN A 96 -7.32 -18.54 0.62
CA GLN A 96 -8.63 -19.13 0.88
C GLN A 96 -8.53 -20.66 1.04
N ASN A 97 -7.69 -21.31 0.23
CA ASN A 97 -7.40 -22.74 0.39
C ASN A 97 -6.63 -23.03 1.68
N GLU A 98 -5.61 -22.23 2.03
CA GLU A 98 -4.90 -22.35 3.33
C GLU A 98 -5.88 -22.21 4.51
N LEU A 99 -6.83 -21.28 4.42
CA LEU A 99 -7.86 -21.05 5.44
C LEU A 99 -8.80 -22.26 5.55
N ILE A 100 -9.32 -22.75 4.42
CA ILE A 100 -10.20 -23.93 4.36
C ILE A 100 -9.48 -25.18 4.88
N GLU A 101 -8.19 -25.35 4.58
CA GLU A 101 -7.37 -26.45 5.10
C GLU A 101 -7.17 -26.33 6.62
N ALA A 102 -6.90 -25.12 7.13
CA ALA A 102 -6.79 -24.88 8.56
C ALA A 102 -8.08 -25.23 9.31
N PHE A 103 -9.24 -24.88 8.76
CA PHE A 103 -10.56 -25.27 9.31
C PHE A 103 -10.77 -26.80 9.31
N LYS A 104 -10.15 -27.53 8.39
CA LYS A 104 -10.32 -28.98 8.22
C LYS A 104 -9.35 -29.84 9.03
N THR A 105 -8.15 -29.34 9.34
CA THR A 105 -7.03 -30.20 9.78
C THR A 105 -6.66 -30.11 11.26
N ASN A 106 -6.99 -29.03 12.00
CA ASN A 106 -6.74 -28.98 13.45
C ASN A 106 -7.58 -27.89 14.16
N ALA A 107 -8.61 -28.31 14.92
CA ALA A 107 -9.48 -27.39 15.66
C ALA A 107 -8.76 -26.67 16.83
N SER A 108 -7.65 -27.21 17.35
CA SER A 108 -6.93 -26.64 18.50
C SER A 108 -6.06 -25.42 18.17
N ASP A 109 -5.57 -25.32 16.93
CA ASP A 109 -4.66 -24.25 16.48
C ASP A 109 -5.31 -23.31 15.46
N ILE A 110 -6.64 -23.37 15.35
CA ILE A 110 -7.41 -22.66 14.32
C ILE A 110 -7.20 -21.15 14.39
N ASN A 111 -7.17 -20.59 15.60
CA ASN A 111 -6.95 -19.16 15.82
C ASN A 111 -5.52 -18.74 15.43
N GLU A 112 -4.52 -19.59 15.64
CA GLU A 112 -3.15 -19.33 15.19
C GLU A 112 -3.10 -19.25 13.66
N LYS A 113 -3.66 -20.24 12.95
CA LYS A 113 -3.60 -20.28 11.48
C LYS A 113 -4.47 -19.24 10.81
N VAL A 114 -5.65 -18.96 11.34
CA VAL A 114 -6.47 -17.84 10.87
C VAL A 114 -5.73 -16.51 11.09
N THR A 115 -5.06 -16.31 12.24
CA THR A 115 -4.22 -15.11 12.47
C THR A 115 -3.09 -15.01 11.44
N GLU A 116 -2.35 -16.10 11.19
CA GLU A 116 -1.28 -16.12 10.18
C GLU A 116 -1.79 -15.75 8.79
N VAL A 117 -2.93 -16.32 8.38
CA VAL A 117 -3.51 -16.06 7.05
C VAL A 117 -3.96 -14.60 6.93
N ILE A 118 -4.68 -14.06 7.91
CA ILE A 118 -5.13 -12.66 7.87
C ILE A 118 -3.91 -11.72 7.82
N VAL A 119 -2.88 -11.97 8.64
CA VAL A 119 -1.65 -11.17 8.60
C VAL A 119 -0.98 -11.26 7.22
N LYS A 120 -0.86 -12.46 6.62
CA LYS A 120 -0.31 -12.61 5.25
C LYS A 120 -1.11 -11.82 4.21
N MET A 121 -2.45 -11.80 4.30
CA MET A 121 -3.30 -11.00 3.39
C MET A 121 -2.95 -9.51 3.48
N GLN A 122 -2.89 -8.99 4.70
CA GLN A 122 -2.64 -7.58 4.96
C GLN A 122 -1.22 -7.17 4.55
N LEU A 123 -0.23 -8.03 4.84
CA LEU A 123 1.14 -7.85 4.35
C LEU A 123 1.21 -7.82 2.83
N GLY A 124 0.51 -8.72 2.15
CA GLY A 124 0.43 -8.73 0.70
C GLY A 124 -0.14 -7.43 0.14
N SER A 125 -1.17 -6.87 0.78
CA SER A 125 -1.76 -5.58 0.39
C SER A 125 -0.77 -4.42 0.58
N ILE A 126 -0.14 -4.32 1.76
CA ILE A 126 0.88 -3.32 2.06
C ILE A 126 2.02 -3.40 1.04
N SER A 127 2.54 -4.59 0.77
CA SER A 127 3.61 -4.82 -0.19
C SER A 127 3.24 -4.41 -1.62
N LYS A 128 1.99 -4.64 -2.06
CA LYS A 128 1.52 -4.16 -3.38
C LYS A 128 1.45 -2.65 -3.45
N SER A 129 0.95 -1.98 -2.41
CA SER A 129 0.94 -0.51 -2.35
C SER A 129 2.36 0.05 -2.40
N THR A 130 3.28 -0.53 -1.62
CA THR A 130 4.70 -0.19 -1.64
C THR A 130 5.31 -0.35 -3.02
N GLN A 131 5.06 -1.47 -3.71
CA GLN A 131 5.57 -1.73 -5.06
C GLN A 131 5.11 -0.65 -6.05
N LYS A 132 3.83 -0.28 -5.99
CA LYS A 132 3.26 0.76 -6.86
C LYS A 132 3.88 2.14 -6.60
N ALA A 133 4.18 2.45 -5.35
CA ALA A 133 4.86 3.70 -4.98
C ALA A 133 6.31 3.73 -5.49
N LEU A 134 7.08 2.67 -5.25
CA LEU A 134 8.48 2.57 -5.67
C LEU A 134 8.69 2.63 -7.18
N LYS A 135 7.65 2.33 -7.98
CA LYS A 135 7.67 2.54 -9.42
C LYS A 135 8.07 3.97 -9.81
N VAL A 136 7.74 4.97 -8.98
CA VAL A 136 8.16 6.37 -9.17
C VAL A 136 9.69 6.47 -9.21
N ILE A 137 10.39 5.77 -8.31
CA ILE A 137 11.86 5.76 -8.25
C ILE A 137 12.45 4.99 -9.43
N GLU A 138 11.82 3.90 -9.86
CA GLU A 138 12.25 3.17 -11.05
C GLU A 138 12.16 4.05 -12.30
N VAL A 139 11.06 4.80 -12.45
CA VAL A 139 10.88 5.76 -13.55
C VAL A 139 11.93 6.87 -13.49
N LEU A 140 12.22 7.40 -12.29
CA LEU A 140 13.27 8.40 -12.08
C LEU A 140 14.63 7.87 -12.58
N LYS A 141 15.03 6.67 -12.14
CA LYS A 141 16.29 6.03 -12.56
C LYS A 141 16.35 5.77 -14.06
N ASN A 142 15.23 5.36 -14.66
CA ASN A 142 15.16 5.04 -16.07
C ASN A 142 15.23 6.28 -16.97
N LYS A 143 14.64 7.40 -16.53
CA LYS A 143 14.63 8.66 -17.29
C LYS A 143 15.94 9.44 -17.18
N LEU A 144 16.50 9.51 -15.98
CA LEU A 144 17.71 10.32 -15.72
C LEU A 144 19.00 9.52 -15.87
N GLY A 145 18.94 8.19 -15.83
CA GLY A 145 20.11 7.31 -15.85
C GLY A 145 20.61 7.03 -14.43
N LYS A 146 20.65 5.75 -14.05
CA LYS A 146 21.06 5.32 -12.69
C LYS A 146 22.49 5.75 -12.32
N ASP A 147 23.39 5.85 -13.29
CA ASP A 147 24.81 6.14 -13.10
C ASP A 147 25.14 7.63 -13.33
N THR A 148 24.11 8.47 -13.55
CA THR A 148 24.25 9.91 -13.74
C THR A 148 24.76 10.57 -12.46
N ILE A 149 25.71 11.50 -12.63
CA ILE A 149 26.29 12.27 -11.54
C ILE A 149 25.19 13.10 -10.89
N PHE A 150 25.04 12.98 -9.58
CA PHE A 150 23.88 13.57 -8.90
C PHE A 150 23.88 15.11 -8.97
N GLU A 151 25.05 15.73 -8.91
CA GLU A 151 25.23 17.18 -9.03
C GLU A 151 24.86 17.75 -10.40
N GLU A 152 24.78 16.90 -11.44
CA GLU A 152 24.38 17.30 -12.80
C GLU A 152 22.87 17.23 -13.02
N ILE A 153 22.11 16.75 -12.03
CA ILE A 153 20.66 16.59 -12.12
C ILE A 153 19.99 17.86 -11.58
N GLU A 154 19.21 18.52 -12.43
CA GLU A 154 18.40 19.66 -12.01
C GLU A 154 17.23 19.20 -11.12
N ARG A 155 16.90 19.98 -10.09
CA ARG A 155 15.81 19.66 -9.16
C ARG A 155 14.48 19.58 -9.90
N GLU A 156 14.28 20.47 -10.86
CA GLU A 156 13.11 20.60 -11.71
C GLU A 156 12.86 19.32 -12.53
N ASP A 157 13.91 18.62 -12.97
CA ASP A 157 13.79 17.35 -13.68
C ASP A 157 13.24 16.25 -12.77
N ILE A 158 13.74 16.20 -11.52
CA ILE A 158 13.22 15.26 -10.51
C ILE A 158 11.75 15.60 -10.23
N GLU A 159 11.44 16.86 -9.93
CA GLU A 159 10.08 17.32 -9.63
C GLU A 159 9.10 16.99 -10.75
N TYR A 160 9.47 17.27 -12.01
CA TYR A 160 8.65 16.95 -13.17
C TYR A 160 8.38 15.46 -13.30
N ILE A 161 9.39 14.61 -13.09
CA ILE A 161 9.23 13.16 -13.19
C ILE A 161 8.29 12.65 -12.08
N LEU A 162 8.51 13.06 -10.83
CA LEU A 162 7.69 12.66 -9.69
C LEU A 162 6.23 13.10 -9.88
N ASP A 163 5.99 14.35 -10.29
CA ASP A 163 4.63 14.86 -10.51
C ASP A 163 3.94 14.14 -11.68
N SER A 164 4.66 13.85 -12.77
CA SER A 164 4.10 13.10 -13.89
C SER A 164 3.64 11.68 -13.51
N GLU A 165 4.40 11.01 -12.64
CA GLU A 165 4.04 9.68 -12.14
C GLU A 165 2.94 9.71 -11.09
N LEU A 166 2.87 10.75 -10.27
CA LEU A 166 1.76 10.97 -9.34
C LEU A 166 0.47 11.28 -10.09
N LYS A 167 0.54 12.14 -11.11
CA LYS A 167 -0.58 12.48 -11.99
C LYS A 167 -1.21 11.25 -12.62
N THR A 168 -0.41 10.28 -13.05
CA THR A 168 -0.92 9.01 -13.61
C THR A 168 -1.82 8.26 -12.62
N SER A 169 -1.57 8.34 -11.31
CA SER A 169 -2.43 7.73 -10.29
C SER A 169 -3.66 8.59 -9.98
N ILE A 170 -3.50 9.92 -9.96
CA ILE A 170 -4.63 10.86 -9.78
C ILE A 170 -5.62 10.74 -10.94
N ASP A 171 -5.15 10.56 -12.18
CA ASP A 171 -6.01 10.38 -13.35
C ASP A 171 -6.85 9.10 -13.25
N LYS A 172 -6.34 8.03 -12.59
CA LYS A 172 -7.13 6.83 -12.30
C LYS A 172 -8.24 7.14 -11.30
N LEU A 173 -7.95 7.92 -10.26
CA LEU A 173 -8.95 8.33 -9.27
C LEU A 173 -10.01 9.21 -9.94
N LEU A 174 -9.61 10.18 -10.74
CA LEU A 174 -10.52 11.05 -11.50
C LEU A 174 -11.42 10.23 -12.43
N HIS A 175 -10.87 9.26 -13.14
CA HIS A 175 -11.65 8.36 -13.98
C HIS A 175 -12.67 7.56 -13.16
N TRP A 176 -12.24 7.00 -12.03
CA TRP A 176 -13.13 6.31 -11.09
C TRP A 176 -14.24 7.24 -10.58
N SER A 177 -13.90 8.45 -10.13
CA SER A 177 -14.83 9.47 -9.64
C SER A 177 -15.84 9.91 -10.70
N THR A 178 -15.44 9.94 -11.98
CA THR A 178 -16.34 10.25 -13.11
C THR A 178 -17.38 9.14 -13.33
N ILE A 179 -16.98 7.87 -13.13
CA ILE A 179 -17.89 6.72 -13.22
C ILE A 179 -18.80 6.65 -11.99
N HIS A 180 -18.34 7.17 -10.85
CA HIS A 180 -18.99 7.09 -9.54
C HIS A 180 -19.24 8.49 -8.92
N PRO A 181 -20.05 9.35 -9.57
CA PRO A 181 -20.15 10.77 -9.22
C PRO A 181 -20.76 11.03 -7.84
N THR A 182 -21.72 10.20 -7.39
CA THR A 182 -22.32 10.32 -6.06
C THR A 182 -21.30 10.16 -4.94
N HIS A 183 -20.27 9.33 -5.15
CA HIS A 183 -19.18 9.20 -4.18
C HIS A 183 -18.20 10.36 -4.29
N ALA A 184 -17.91 10.80 -5.52
CA ALA A 184 -16.98 11.89 -5.77
C ALA A 184 -17.41 13.22 -5.13
N GLU A 185 -18.70 13.47 -4.97
CA GLU A 185 -19.21 14.68 -4.30
C GLU A 185 -18.69 14.83 -2.88
N ASN A 186 -18.41 13.73 -2.16
CA ASN A 186 -17.97 13.77 -0.77
C ASN A 186 -16.51 14.18 -0.57
N TYR A 187 -15.71 14.20 -1.64
CA TYR A 187 -14.28 14.54 -1.58
C TYR A 187 -13.82 15.40 -2.76
N LYS A 188 -14.77 16.15 -3.35
CA LYS A 188 -14.53 16.90 -4.59
C LYS A 188 -13.46 17.98 -4.41
N GLU A 189 -13.46 18.67 -3.27
CA GLU A 189 -12.50 19.72 -2.96
C GLU A 189 -11.08 19.15 -2.86
N GLU A 190 -10.94 17.99 -2.21
CA GLU A 190 -9.68 17.26 -2.08
C GLU A 190 -9.18 16.76 -3.44
N LEU A 191 -10.08 16.31 -4.30
CA LEU A 191 -9.73 15.88 -5.66
C LEU A 191 -9.20 17.06 -6.50
N ASP A 192 -9.78 18.24 -6.36
CA ASP A 192 -9.30 19.47 -7.01
C ASP A 192 -7.90 19.87 -6.47
N ILE A 193 -7.67 19.72 -5.16
CA ILE A 193 -6.37 19.96 -4.53
C ILE A 193 -5.31 19.01 -5.11
N LEU A 194 -5.63 17.72 -5.26
CA LEU A 194 -4.71 16.72 -5.81
C LEU A 194 -4.33 17.02 -7.26
N GLN A 195 -5.27 17.49 -8.07
CA GLN A 195 -5.08 17.76 -9.50
C GLN A 195 -4.25 19.01 -9.78
N ASN A 196 -4.30 20.00 -8.88
CA ASN A 196 -3.56 21.24 -9.08
C ASN A 196 -2.08 21.07 -8.71
N HIS A 197 -1.25 20.88 -9.73
CA HIS A 197 0.22 20.78 -9.61
C HIS A 197 0.89 21.97 -8.91
N ASN A 198 0.23 23.14 -8.83
CA ASN A 198 0.78 24.30 -8.13
C ASN A 198 0.61 24.22 -6.61
N ASN A 199 -0.21 23.31 -6.10
CA ASN A 199 -0.36 23.11 -4.66
C ASN A 199 0.89 22.46 -4.09
N GLU A 200 1.24 22.84 -2.87
CA GLU A 200 2.37 22.22 -2.17
C GLU A 200 2.11 20.72 -1.98
N ILE A 201 3.18 19.91 -2.03
CA ILE A 201 3.05 18.46 -1.87
C ILE A 201 2.39 18.08 -0.54
N LYS A 202 2.56 18.93 0.49
CA LYS A 202 1.95 18.77 1.80
C LYS A 202 0.42 18.89 1.73
N ASP A 203 -0.10 19.90 1.03
CA ASP A 203 -1.55 20.08 0.85
C ASP A 203 -2.15 18.91 0.07
N ARG A 204 -1.41 18.41 -0.93
CA ARG A 204 -1.81 17.21 -1.69
C ARG A 204 -1.81 15.96 -0.79
N ASN A 205 -0.90 15.85 0.18
CA ASN A 205 -0.89 14.75 1.15
C ASN A 205 -2.11 14.79 2.07
N GLU A 206 -2.47 15.97 2.57
CA GLU A 206 -3.65 16.16 3.41
C GLU A 206 -4.93 15.79 2.64
N ALA A 207 -5.07 16.25 1.39
CA ALA A 207 -6.18 15.88 0.51
C ALA A 207 -6.25 14.37 0.24
N ALA A 208 -5.13 13.72 -0.06
CA ALA A 208 -5.07 12.27 -0.27
C ALA A 208 -5.51 11.50 0.99
N THR A 209 -5.10 11.97 2.17
CA THR A 209 -5.45 11.36 3.46
C THR A 209 -6.95 11.46 3.74
N ILE A 210 -7.58 12.60 3.45
CA ILE A 210 -9.02 12.79 3.61
C ILE A 210 -9.79 11.84 2.67
N ILE A 211 -9.38 11.74 1.40
CA ILE A 211 -9.99 10.82 0.44
C ILE A 211 -9.83 9.36 0.90
N ALA A 212 -8.64 8.98 1.37
CA ALA A 212 -8.41 7.63 1.90
C ALA A 212 -9.31 7.33 3.12
N HIS A 213 -9.48 8.31 4.01
CA HIS A 213 -10.38 8.17 5.16
C HIS A 213 -11.84 8.01 4.73
N TYR A 214 -12.30 8.76 3.73
CA TYR A 214 -13.63 8.58 3.14
C TYR A 214 -13.84 7.13 2.67
N PHE A 215 -12.90 6.59 1.89
CA PHE A 215 -13.00 5.21 1.42
C PHE A 215 -12.94 4.18 2.56
N GLY A 216 -12.18 4.45 3.63
CA GLY A 216 -12.14 3.62 4.83
C GLY A 216 -13.46 3.60 5.63
N THR A 217 -14.23 4.68 5.59
CA THR A 217 -15.50 4.79 6.33
C THR A 217 -16.72 4.25 5.57
N ILE A 218 -16.70 4.21 4.23
CA ILE A 218 -17.83 3.74 3.43
C ILE A 218 -18.03 2.22 3.48
N ILE A 219 -16.94 1.43 3.56
CA ILE A 219 -17.06 -0.03 3.64
C ILE A 219 -17.94 -0.46 4.82
N GLY A 220 -17.92 0.27 5.94
CA GLY A 220 -18.73 -0.04 7.12
C GLY A 220 -20.20 0.41 7.05
N ASN A 221 -20.54 1.32 6.13
CA ASN A 221 -21.86 1.98 6.11
C ASN A 221 -22.73 1.63 4.90
N GLU A 222 -22.14 1.31 3.75
CA GLU A 222 -22.89 1.08 2.49
C GLU A 222 -22.81 -0.34 1.93
N ILE A 223 -21.82 -1.13 2.37
CA ILE A 223 -21.71 -2.54 2.00
C ILE A 223 -22.42 -3.35 3.09
N ASP A 224 -23.60 -3.86 2.77
CA ASP A 224 -24.34 -4.72 3.69
C ASP A 224 -23.88 -6.18 3.59
N GLN A 225 -24.34 -7.00 4.53
CA GLN A 225 -24.01 -8.43 4.56
C GLN A 225 -24.48 -9.17 3.30
N PHE A 226 -25.54 -8.69 2.64
CA PHE A 226 -26.06 -9.30 1.41
C PHE A 226 -25.14 -9.03 0.21
N ASP A 227 -24.61 -7.80 0.08
CA ASP A 227 -23.60 -7.43 -0.92
C ASP A 227 -22.29 -8.27 -0.76
N ILE A 228 -21.99 -8.73 0.46
CA ILE A 228 -20.87 -9.65 0.76
C ILE A 228 -21.23 -11.09 0.40
N GLU A 229 -22.43 -11.55 0.75
CA GLU A 229 -22.92 -12.91 0.48
C GLU A 229 -23.11 -13.19 -1.02
N GLU A 230 -23.37 -12.16 -1.84
CA GLU A 230 -23.45 -12.28 -3.30
C GLU A 230 -22.08 -12.44 -4.00
N LEU A 231 -20.96 -12.29 -3.29
CA LEU A 231 -19.62 -12.56 -3.84
C LEU A 231 -19.42 -14.06 -4.06
N ASN A 232 -19.81 -14.52 -5.24
CA ASN A 232 -19.66 -15.92 -5.63
C ASN A 232 -18.18 -16.25 -5.93
N THR A 233 -17.61 -17.22 -5.21
CA THR A 233 -16.18 -17.60 -5.27
C THR A 233 -15.71 -18.11 -6.65
N GLY A 234 -16.65 -18.45 -7.55
CA GLY A 234 -16.36 -18.93 -8.90
C GLY A 234 -16.25 -17.84 -9.99
N VAL A 235 -16.89 -16.68 -9.81
CA VAL A 235 -16.94 -15.60 -10.82
C VAL A 235 -17.03 -14.25 -10.09
N ILE A 236 -15.93 -13.50 -10.07
CA ILE A 236 -15.94 -12.12 -9.56
C ILE A 236 -16.74 -11.25 -10.54
N ASP A 237 -17.92 -10.81 -10.12
CA ASP A 237 -18.63 -9.77 -10.85
C ASP A 237 -17.87 -8.45 -10.69
N LYS A 238 -17.26 -7.97 -11.78
CA LYS A 238 -16.57 -6.66 -11.80
C LYS A 238 -17.51 -5.48 -11.53
N ARG A 239 -18.83 -5.70 -11.53
CA ARG A 239 -19.87 -4.72 -11.21
C ARG A 239 -20.34 -4.80 -9.76
N SER A 240 -19.85 -5.77 -8.98
CA SER A 240 -20.12 -5.81 -7.53
C SER A 240 -19.64 -4.51 -6.88
N LYS A 241 -20.46 -3.95 -5.99
CA LYS A 241 -20.11 -2.76 -5.20
C LYS A 241 -18.80 -2.96 -4.46
N VAL A 242 -18.59 -4.14 -3.87
CA VAL A 242 -17.36 -4.48 -3.13
C VAL A 242 -16.13 -4.38 -4.03
N VAL A 243 -16.22 -4.88 -5.26
CA VAL A 243 -15.11 -4.80 -6.23
C VAL A 243 -14.83 -3.36 -6.66
N ILE A 244 -15.88 -2.58 -6.90
CA ILE A 244 -15.80 -1.16 -7.28
C ILE A 244 -15.15 -0.33 -6.16
N PHE A 245 -15.57 -0.53 -4.91
CA PHE A 245 -15.00 0.17 -3.76
C PHE A 245 -13.56 -0.23 -3.49
N ASN A 246 -13.23 -1.51 -3.56
CA ASN A 246 -11.86 -1.98 -3.42
C ASN A 246 -10.92 -1.41 -4.49
N GLN A 247 -11.42 -1.16 -5.71
CA GLN A 247 -10.65 -0.43 -6.73
C GLN A 247 -10.37 1.01 -6.30
N GLY A 248 -11.37 1.72 -5.79
CA GLY A 248 -11.21 3.09 -5.27
C GLY A 248 -10.19 3.16 -4.14
N ILE A 249 -10.30 2.26 -3.15
CA ILE A 249 -9.33 2.13 -2.03
C ILE A 249 -7.92 1.89 -2.56
N SER A 250 -7.76 0.92 -3.46
CA SER A 250 -6.42 0.58 -3.98
C SER A 250 -5.77 1.71 -4.77
N ILE A 251 -6.57 2.57 -5.42
CA ILE A 251 -6.08 3.78 -6.10
C ILE A 251 -5.65 4.83 -5.06
N CYS A 252 -6.44 5.02 -3.99
CA CYS A 252 -6.13 5.98 -2.94
C CYS A 252 -4.88 5.59 -2.14
N ASP A 253 -4.75 4.31 -1.77
CA ASP A 253 -3.55 3.77 -1.12
C ASP A 253 -2.30 4.00 -1.97
N GLU A 254 -2.42 3.83 -3.30
CA GLU A 254 -1.34 4.10 -4.26
C GLU A 254 -0.96 5.58 -4.27
N ILE A 255 -1.95 6.49 -4.26
CA ILE A 255 -1.71 7.95 -4.24
C ILE A 255 -1.04 8.36 -2.94
N CYS A 256 -1.57 7.94 -1.78
CA CYS A 256 -1.00 8.26 -0.47
C CYS A 256 0.44 7.77 -0.35
N ALA A 257 0.71 6.51 -0.70
CA ALA A 257 2.05 5.94 -0.63
C ALA A 257 3.03 6.65 -1.59
N LYS A 258 2.58 7.07 -2.77
CA LYS A 258 3.40 7.87 -3.70
C LYS A 258 3.71 9.25 -3.15
N ILE A 259 2.71 9.97 -2.61
CA ILE A 259 2.92 11.30 -2.05
C ILE A 259 3.89 11.23 -0.87
N ASP A 260 3.72 10.26 0.02
CA ASP A 260 4.61 10.02 1.15
C ASP A 260 6.06 9.79 0.70
N LEU A 261 6.26 8.96 -0.33
CA LEU A 261 7.59 8.76 -0.94
C LEU A 261 8.15 10.03 -1.57
N ILE A 262 7.33 10.82 -2.28
CA ILE A 262 7.75 12.08 -2.90
C ILE A 262 8.17 13.10 -1.82
N VAL A 263 7.46 13.15 -0.70
CA VAL A 263 7.83 13.97 0.46
C VAL A 263 9.21 13.57 0.99
N ASP A 264 9.50 12.27 1.09
CA ASP A 264 10.82 11.77 1.51
C ASP A 264 11.91 12.10 0.47
N VAL A 265 11.60 12.04 -0.83
CA VAL A 265 12.50 12.48 -1.90
C VAL A 265 12.86 13.95 -1.74
N TYR A 266 11.87 14.84 -1.60
CA TYR A 266 12.12 16.28 -1.44
C TYR A 266 12.82 16.62 -0.14
N SER A 267 12.42 15.99 0.97
CA SER A 267 13.07 16.19 2.27
C SER A 267 14.54 15.75 2.25
N THR A 268 14.87 14.74 1.46
CA THR A 268 16.25 14.32 1.25
C THR A 268 16.99 15.32 0.36
N LEU A 269 16.37 15.80 -0.73
CA LEU A 269 16.97 16.83 -1.59
C LEU A 269 17.28 18.12 -0.82
N ASP A 270 16.38 18.59 0.05
CA ASP A 270 16.58 19.82 0.82
C ASP A 270 17.68 19.72 1.90
N GLN A 271 18.13 18.50 2.22
CA GLN A 271 19.27 18.25 3.11
C GLN A 271 20.62 18.22 2.39
N HIS A 272 20.63 18.36 1.06
CA HIS A 272 21.80 18.29 0.17
C HIS A 272 21.99 19.56 -0.65
#